data_AF-A0A7S2JDG1-F1
#
_entry.id   AF-A0A7S2JDG1-F1
#
_cell.length_a   1.000
_cell.length_b   1.000
_cell.length_c   1.000
_cell.angle_alpha   90.00
_cell.angle_beta   90.00
_cell.angle_gamma   90.00
#
_symmetry.space_group_name_H-M   'P 1'
#
loop_
_entity.id
_entity.type
_entity.pdbx_description
1 polymer ?
#
loop_
_entity_poly.entity_id
_entity_poly.type
_entity_poly.pdbx_seq_one_letter_code
_entity_poly.pdbx_strand_id
1 'polypeptide(L)'
;ALRKIAEFTTQDLSNTAWSSAKIGFLHKPLLDAIAAQSLPTMGHFEPQGLSNTARSFATLLYLHLPLLEAISAAAVRILPEFDTQAIANTAWAFDAMGLLDTPLRNAISSRALRILERQ
;
A
#
# COMPACT_ATOMS: atom_id res chain seq x y z
N ALA A 1 -3.79 12.43 16.71
CA ALA A 1 -4.09 11.41 15.68
C ALA A 1 -4.94 10.28 16.24
N LEU A 2 -4.42 9.45 17.16
CA LEU A 2 -5.09 8.20 17.59
C LEU A 2 -6.58 8.33 17.97
N ARG A 3 -6.97 9.37 18.73
CA ARG A 3 -8.38 9.56 19.14
C ARG A 3 -9.35 9.88 17.99
N LYS A 4 -8.84 10.36 16.85
CA LYS A 4 -9.65 10.77 15.69
C LYS A 4 -9.46 9.87 14.47
N ILE A 5 -8.63 8.82 14.57
CA ILE A 5 -8.28 8.00 13.41
C ILE A 5 -9.48 7.23 12.84
N ALA A 6 -10.50 6.97 13.67
CA ALA A 6 -11.76 6.38 13.24
C ALA A 6 -12.57 7.29 12.29
N GLU A 7 -12.27 8.59 12.26
CA GLU A 7 -12.92 9.58 11.36
C GLU A 7 -12.17 9.72 10.02
N PHE A 8 -11.04 9.05 9.85
CA PHE A 8 -10.18 9.23 8.68
C PHE A 8 -10.74 8.49 7.46
N THR A 9 -10.69 9.15 6.30
CA THR A 9 -10.91 8.49 5.01
C THR A 9 -9.74 7.58 4.64
N THR A 10 -9.90 6.72 3.62
CA THR A 10 -8.79 5.90 3.09
C THR A 10 -7.63 6.75 2.59
N GLN A 11 -7.93 7.93 2.03
CA GLN A 11 -6.94 8.92 1.62
C GLN A 11 -6.19 9.52 2.83
N ASP A 12 -6.90 9.87 3.92
CA ASP A 12 -6.28 10.40 5.13
C ASP A 12 -5.35 9.38 5.79
N LEU A 13 -5.75 8.10 5.82
CA LEU A 13 -4.93 7.00 6.33
C LEU A 13 -3.63 6.85 5.52
N SER A 14 -3.76 6.78 4.19
CA SER A 14 -2.62 6.70 3.27
C SER A 14 -1.68 7.91 3.43
N ASN A 15 -2.23 9.13 3.45
CA ASN A 15 -1.44 10.36 3.58
C ASN A 15 -0.74 10.46 4.93
N THR A 16 -1.38 9.99 6.01
CA THR A 16 -0.77 9.96 7.34
C THR A 16 0.38 8.96 7.41
N ALA A 17 0.21 7.76 6.82
CA ALA A 17 1.28 6.78 6.69
C ALA A 17 2.45 7.34 5.87
N TRP A 18 2.15 7.95 4.71
CA TRP A 18 3.13 8.56 3.84
C TRP A 18 3.90 9.69 4.51
N SER A 19 3.21 10.59 5.20
CA SER A 19 3.82 11.69 5.93
C SER A 19 4.78 11.16 7.01
N SER A 20 4.34 10.16 7.77
CA SER A 20 5.16 9.50 8.80
C SER A 20 6.43 8.88 8.18
N ALA A 21 6.29 8.18 7.06
CA ALA A 21 7.42 7.62 6.32
C ALA A 21 8.37 8.69 5.77
N LYS A 22 7.82 9.78 5.24
CA LYS A 22 8.59 10.86 4.63
C LYS A 22 9.53 11.55 5.62
N ILE A 23 9.11 11.65 6.88
CA ILE A 23 9.92 12.24 7.97
C ILE A 23 10.68 11.20 8.80
N GLY A 24 10.61 9.90 8.45
CA GLY A 24 11.25 8.82 9.20
C GLY A 24 10.66 8.60 10.60
N PHE A 25 9.40 8.98 10.83
CA PHE A 25 8.74 8.88 12.13
C PHE A 25 8.08 7.52 12.32
N LEU A 26 8.82 6.59 12.93
CA LEU A 26 8.32 5.27 13.31
C LEU A 26 7.54 5.35 14.64
N HIS A 27 6.23 5.50 14.56
CA HIS A 27 5.33 5.46 15.71
C HIS A 27 4.39 4.26 15.63
N LYS A 28 4.81 3.12 16.19
CA LYS A 28 4.11 1.82 16.07
C LYS A 28 2.60 1.91 16.39
N PRO A 29 2.15 2.53 17.50
CA PRO A 29 0.72 2.62 17.79
C PRO A 29 -0.08 3.40 16.72
N LEU A 30 0.55 4.35 16.03
CA LEU A 30 -0.09 5.08 14.93
C LEU A 30 -0.21 4.19 13.71
N LEU A 31 0.86 3.47 13.36
CA LEU A 31 0.85 2.53 12.23
C LEU A 31 -0.12 1.38 12.46
N ASP A 32 -0.20 0.84 13.67
CA ASP A 32 -1.18 -0.18 14.04
C ASP A 32 -2.62 0.35 13.91
N ALA A 33 -2.85 1.58 14.35
CA ALA A 33 -4.16 2.19 14.23
C ALA A 33 -4.52 2.48 12.75
N ILE A 34 -3.56 2.89 11.92
CA ILE A 34 -3.74 3.04 10.47
C ILE A 34 -4.09 1.68 9.85
N ALA A 35 -3.36 0.62 10.21
CA ALA A 35 -3.60 -0.72 9.71
C ALA A 35 -5.01 -1.22 10.11
N ALA A 36 -5.36 -1.09 11.39
CA ALA A 36 -6.65 -1.48 11.92
C ALA A 36 -7.82 -0.77 11.22
N GLN A 37 -7.68 0.52 10.91
CA GLN A 37 -8.73 1.28 10.20
C GLN A 37 -8.74 1.01 8.69
N SER A 38 -7.60 0.66 8.10
CA SER A 38 -7.48 0.34 6.67
C SER A 38 -8.09 -1.02 6.32
N LEU A 39 -7.92 -2.03 7.18
CA LEU A 39 -8.41 -3.40 6.95
C LEU A 39 -9.91 -3.48 6.59
N PRO A 40 -10.85 -2.91 7.36
CA PRO A 40 -12.27 -2.96 7.03
C PRO A 40 -12.66 -2.08 5.83
N THR A 41 -11.81 -1.13 5.45
CA THR A 41 -12.08 -0.16 4.37
C THR A 41 -11.23 -0.40 3.13
N MET A 42 -10.51 -1.53 3.06
CA MET A 42 -9.54 -1.82 2.00
C MET A 42 -10.14 -1.75 0.59
N GLY A 43 -11.43 -2.08 0.45
CA GLY A 43 -12.15 -1.99 -0.81
C GLY A 43 -12.40 -0.57 -1.33
N HIS A 44 -12.23 0.46 -0.49
CA HIS A 44 -12.41 1.87 -0.84
C HIS A 44 -11.08 2.59 -1.11
N PHE A 45 -9.95 1.88 -1.09
CA PHE A 45 -8.67 2.47 -1.47
C PHE A 45 -8.53 2.52 -2.99
N GLU A 46 -8.18 3.69 -3.49
CA GLU A 46 -7.72 3.87 -4.87
C GLU A 46 -6.28 3.34 -5.06
N PRO A 47 -5.83 3.10 -6.31
CA PRO A 47 -4.47 2.63 -6.62
C PRO A 47 -3.35 3.38 -5.90
N GLN A 48 -3.44 4.71 -5.89
CA GLN A 48 -2.45 5.56 -5.22
C GLN A 48 -2.43 5.32 -3.71
N GLY A 49 -3.61 5.20 -3.08
CA GLY A 49 -3.72 4.95 -1.64
C GLY A 49 -3.13 3.59 -1.24
N LEU A 50 -3.41 2.53 -2.01
CA LEU A 50 -2.84 1.20 -1.79
C LEU A 50 -1.31 1.23 -1.87
N SER A 51 -0.77 1.76 -2.98
CA SER A 51 0.67 1.79 -3.21
C SER A 51 1.42 2.68 -2.22
N ASN A 52 0.85 3.84 -1.86
CA ASN A 52 1.43 4.73 -0.85
C ASN A 52 1.43 4.09 0.54
N THR A 53 0.35 3.41 0.93
CA THR A 53 0.27 2.74 2.23
C THR A 53 1.32 1.63 2.31
N ALA A 54 1.39 0.74 1.32
CA ALA A 54 2.41 -0.32 1.27
C ALA A 54 3.83 0.26 1.32
N ARG A 55 4.13 1.26 0.48
CA ARG A 55 5.44 1.92 0.45
C ARG A 55 5.79 2.58 1.77
N SER A 56 4.82 3.14 2.49
CA SER A 56 5.05 3.81 3.77
C SER A 56 5.45 2.82 4.86
N PHE A 57 4.75 1.69 4.94
CA PHE A 57 5.09 0.61 5.88
C PHE A 57 6.46 0.01 5.54
N ALA A 58 6.75 -0.17 4.25
CA ALA A 58 8.06 -0.64 3.79
C ALA A 58 9.19 0.35 4.11
N THR A 59 9.00 1.65 3.83
CA THR A 59 9.99 2.70 4.13
C THR A 59 10.32 2.78 5.62
N LEU A 60 9.32 2.59 6.48
CA LEU A 60 9.49 2.59 7.94
C LEU A 60 9.97 1.24 8.50
N LEU A 61 10.22 0.24 7.63
CA LEU A 61 10.59 -1.13 8.00
C LEU A 61 9.60 -1.75 9.01
N TYR A 62 8.31 -1.42 8.87
CA TYR A 62 7.26 -1.87 9.77
C TYR A 62 6.43 -2.98 9.12
N LEU A 63 6.78 -4.23 9.44
CA LEU A 63 6.07 -5.40 8.93
C LEU A 63 4.73 -5.59 9.63
N HIS A 64 3.65 -5.22 8.94
CA HIS A 64 2.28 -5.52 9.35
C HIS A 64 1.64 -6.48 8.33
N LEU A 65 1.91 -7.78 8.48
CA LEU A 65 1.56 -8.80 7.48
C LEU A 65 0.08 -8.79 7.08
N PRO A 66 -0.92 -8.72 8.00
CA PRO A 66 -2.33 -8.68 7.60
C PRO A 66 -2.69 -7.49 6.71
N LEU A 67 -2.01 -6.34 6.89
CA LEU A 67 -2.25 -5.15 6.09
C LEU A 67 -1.67 -5.34 4.69
N LEU A 68 -0.44 -5.85 4.59
CA LEU A 68 0.24 -6.07 3.32
C LEU A 68 -0.47 -7.14 2.48
N GLU A 69 -0.95 -8.23 3.09
CA GLU A 69 -1.78 -9.23 2.42
C GLU A 69 -3.09 -8.62 1.89
N ALA A 70 -3.77 -7.80 2.70
CA ALA A 70 -5.00 -7.12 2.29
C ALA A 70 -4.75 -6.11 1.15
N ILE A 71 -3.64 -5.36 1.21
CA ILE A 71 -3.23 -4.46 0.12
C ILE A 71 -2.95 -5.26 -1.15
N SER A 72 -2.24 -6.40 -1.05
CA SER A 72 -1.96 -7.26 -2.19
C SER A 72 -3.26 -7.74 -2.87
N ALA A 73 -4.17 -8.32 -2.09
CA ALA A 73 -5.44 -8.81 -2.61
C ALA A 73 -6.27 -7.70 -3.27
N ALA A 74 -6.31 -6.51 -2.67
CA ALA A 74 -6.99 -5.36 -3.24
C ALA A 74 -6.30 -4.87 -4.52
N ALA A 75 -4.96 -4.75 -4.51
CA ALA A 75 -4.18 -4.31 -5.65
C ALA A 75 -4.34 -5.24 -6.85
N VAL A 76 -4.34 -6.56 -6.65
CA VAL A 76 -4.58 -7.54 -7.73
C VAL A 76 -5.93 -7.30 -8.42
N ARG A 77 -6.97 -6.98 -7.66
CA ARG A 77 -8.33 -6.75 -8.19
C ARG A 77 -8.44 -5.51 -9.07
N ILE A 78 -7.76 -4.42 -8.70
CA ILE A 78 -7.87 -3.12 -9.40
C ILE A 78 -6.58 -2.74 -10.16
N LEU A 79 -5.66 -3.69 -10.36
CA LEU A 79 -4.37 -3.44 -10.99
C LEU A 79 -4.44 -2.78 -12.39
N PRO A 80 -5.46 -3.04 -13.24
CA PRO A 80 -5.61 -2.32 -14.50
C PRO A 80 -5.69 -0.80 -14.34
N GLU A 81 -6.16 -0.31 -13.19
CA GLU A 81 -6.29 1.12 -12.86
C GLU A 81 -4.98 1.73 -12.34
N PHE A 82 -3.97 0.90 -12.05
CA PHE A 82 -2.68 1.39 -11.61
C PHE A 82 -1.94 2.08 -12.76
N ASP A 83 -1.37 3.25 -12.46
CA ASP A 83 -0.36 3.91 -13.28
C ASP A 83 1.04 3.31 -13.03
N THR A 84 2.03 3.79 -13.79
CA THR A 84 3.41 3.31 -13.68
C THR A 84 4.02 3.54 -12.29
N GLN A 85 3.65 4.63 -11.60
CA GLN A 85 4.16 4.94 -10.28
C GLN A 85 3.59 4.00 -9.22
N ALA A 86 2.29 3.73 -9.25
CA ALA A 86 1.62 2.82 -8.34
C ALA A 86 2.15 1.39 -8.49
N ILE A 87 2.39 0.94 -9.73
CA ILE A 87 3.01 -0.37 -10.02
C ILE A 87 4.40 -0.45 -9.38
N ALA A 88 5.26 0.55 -9.63
CA ALA A 88 6.63 0.57 -9.12
C ALA A 88 6.67 0.63 -7.59
N ASN A 89 5.84 1.48 -6.98
CA ASN A 89 5.75 1.62 -5.52
C ASN A 89 5.32 0.31 -4.85
N THR A 90 4.29 -0.36 -5.40
CA THR A 90 3.82 -1.64 -4.86
C THR A 90 4.87 -2.73 -5.03
N ALA A 91 5.48 -2.87 -6.22
CA ALA A 91 6.52 -3.86 -6.46
C ALA A 91 7.70 -3.69 -5.49
N TRP A 92 8.20 -2.46 -5.36
CA TRP A 92 9.31 -2.14 -4.45
C TRP A 92 8.94 -2.40 -2.99
N ALA A 93 7.73 -2.03 -2.56
CA ALA A 93 7.32 -2.21 -1.16
C ALA A 93 7.30 -3.69 -0.75
N PHE A 94 6.80 -4.58 -1.61
CA PHE A 94 6.75 -6.01 -1.31
C PHE A 94 8.14 -6.66 -1.34
N ASP A 95 9.00 -6.27 -2.29
CA ASP A 95 10.39 -6.73 -2.36
C ASP A 95 11.21 -6.27 -1.14
N ALA A 96 11.09 -4.98 -0.77
CA ALA A 96 11.78 -4.41 0.39
C ALA A 96 11.38 -5.08 1.72
N MET A 97 10.17 -5.65 1.79
CA MET A 97 9.68 -6.39 2.95
C MET A 97 9.96 -7.89 2.88
N GLY A 98 10.62 -8.37 1.82
CA GLY A 98 10.92 -9.79 1.61
C GLY A 98 9.66 -10.65 1.39
N LEU A 99 8.57 -10.06 0.91
CA LEU A 99 7.30 -10.74 0.72
C LEU A 99 7.19 -11.33 -0.68
N LEU A 100 7.21 -12.66 -0.75
CA LEU A 100 6.98 -13.40 -2.00
C LEU A 100 5.48 -13.59 -2.25
N ASP A 101 4.81 -12.55 -2.74
CA ASP A 101 3.42 -12.63 -3.19
C ASP A 101 3.37 -12.98 -4.68
N THR A 102 3.25 -14.28 -4.98
CA THR A 102 3.25 -14.77 -6.37
C THR A 102 2.08 -14.22 -7.20
N PRO A 103 0.82 -14.22 -6.71
CA PRO A 103 -0.29 -13.59 -7.41
C PRO A 103 -0.03 -12.12 -7.77
N LEU A 104 0.38 -11.30 -6.79
CA LEU A 104 0.65 -9.88 -7.00
C LEU A 104 1.80 -9.67 -8.00
N ARG A 105 2.89 -10.43 -7.85
CA ARG A 105 4.05 -10.34 -8.74
C ARG A 105 3.66 -10.63 -10.19
N ASN A 106 2.94 -11.73 -10.43
CA ASN A 106 2.49 -12.09 -11.77
C ASN A 106 1.56 -11.03 -12.36
N ALA A 107 0.68 -10.47 -11.54
CA ALA A 107 -0.22 -9.40 -11.96
C ALA A 107 0.55 -8.13 -12.34
N ILE A 108 1.50 -7.69 -11.50
CA ILE A 108 2.40 -6.55 -11.72
C ILE A 108 3.18 -6.72 -13.03
N SER A 109 3.83 -7.88 -13.23
CA SER A 109 4.57 -8.17 -14.47
C SER A 109 3.68 -8.10 -15.70
N SER A 110 2.48 -8.71 -15.64
CA SER A 110 1.52 -8.69 -16.74
C SER A 110 1.05 -7.27 -17.07
N ARG A 111 0.82 -6.44 -16.06
CA ARG A 111 0.41 -5.04 -16.25
C ARG A 111 1.53 -4.18 -16.83
N ALA A 112 2.75 -4.35 -16.35
CA ALA A 112 3.93 -3.62 -16.82
C ALA A 112 4.21 -3.89 -18.31
N LEU A 113 4.16 -5.17 -18.74
CA LEU A 113 4.33 -5.55 -20.14
C LEU A 113 3.31 -4.84 -21.05
N ARG A 114 2.03 -4.84 -20.66
CA ARG A 114 0.97 -4.14 -21.42
C ARG A 114 1.16 -2.63 -21.53
N ILE A 115 1.86 -1.99 -20.59
CA ILE A 115 2.18 -0.55 -20.68
C ILE A 115 3.29 -0.34 -21.71
N LEU A 116 4.34 -1.15 -21.64
CA LEU A 116 5.50 -1.04 -22.51
C LEU A 116 5.15 -1.31 -23.98
N GLU A 117 4.22 -2.24 -24.24
CA GLU A 117 3.74 -2.55 -25.60
C GLU A 117 2.87 -1.44 -26.22
N ARG A 118 2.39 -0.48 -25.41
CA ARG A 118 1.49 0.61 -25.85
C ARG A 118 2.20 1.94 -26.06
N GLN A 119 3.52 2.00 -25.80
CA GLN A 119 4.37 3.16 -26.02
C GLN A 119 5.14 3.02 -27.33
#